data_AF-A0A7C2LSK7-F1
#
_entry.id   AF-A0A7C2LSK7-F1
#
_cell.length_a   1.000
_cell.length_b   1.000
_cell.length_c   1.000
_cell.angle_alpha   90.00
_cell.angle_beta   90.00
_cell.angle_gamma   90.00
#
_symmetry.space_group_name_H-M   'P 1'
#
loop_
_entity.id
_entity.type
_entity.pdbx_description
1 polymer ?
#
loop_
_entity_poly.entity_id
_entity_poly.type
_entity_poly.pdbx_seq_one_letter_code
_entity_poly.pdbx_strand_id
1 'polypeptide(L)'
;MRPTDLLYHAHSGLRYLVLLAALASLVAALLGGRRSQPGAVLARLYRGYAWLVAAQAALGLVLLFLRPFYPRLAWHAALMLAAVGVTHGLGRFGRAAPRRLAAGAALSLLLIIVGILAIRPRLL
;
A
#
# COMPACT_ATOMS: atom_id res chain seq x y z
N MET A 1 -4.51 27.93 -4.88
CA MET A 1 -4.95 26.53 -4.82
C MET A 1 -5.62 26.30 -3.48
N ARG A 2 -6.77 25.62 -3.41
CA ARG A 2 -7.38 25.31 -2.11
C ARG A 2 -6.54 24.21 -1.42
N PRO A 3 -6.41 24.21 -0.09
CA PRO A 3 -5.63 23.19 0.63
C PRO A 3 -6.11 21.75 0.33
N THR A 4 -7.39 21.58 0.03
CA THR A 4 -7.99 20.30 -0.42
C THR A 4 -7.43 19.80 -1.76
N ASP A 5 -7.09 20.71 -2.68
CA ASP A 5 -6.56 20.36 -4.00
C ASP A 5 -5.13 19.84 -3.90
N LEU A 6 -4.33 20.48 -3.02
CA LEU A 6 -2.97 20.06 -2.71
C LEU A 6 -2.95 18.66 -2.07
N LEU A 7 -3.82 18.43 -1.07
CA LEU A 7 -3.95 17.13 -0.41
C LEU A 7 -4.41 16.03 -1.37
N TYR A 8 -5.33 16.36 -2.29
CA TYR A 8 -5.79 15.42 -3.29
C TYR A 8 -4.68 15.03 -4.29
N HIS A 9 -3.89 16.01 -4.76
CA HIS A 9 -2.74 15.73 -5.63
C HIS A 9 -1.66 14.94 -4.91
N ALA A 10 -1.39 15.26 -3.64
CA ALA A 10 -0.45 14.51 -2.81
C ALA A 10 -0.92 13.06 -2.62
N HIS A 11 -2.20 12.83 -2.31
CA HIS A 11 -2.77 11.50 -2.16
C HIS A 11 -2.72 10.69 -3.47
N SER A 12 -3.04 11.34 -4.60
CA SER A 12 -2.96 10.73 -5.93
C SER A 12 -1.52 10.36 -6.30
N GLY A 13 -0.57 11.28 -6.09
CA GLY A 13 0.86 11.07 -6.33
C GLY A 13 1.43 9.94 -5.48
N LEU A 14 1.07 9.90 -4.20
CA LEU A 14 1.53 8.88 -3.26
C LEU A 14 1.06 7.47 -3.65
N ARG A 15 -0.11 7.34 -4.27
CA ARG A 15 -0.59 6.05 -4.80
C ARG A 15 0.37 5.46 -5.84
N TYR A 16 0.93 6.30 -6.73
CA TYR A 16 1.90 5.82 -7.71
C TYR A 16 3.21 5.37 -7.04
N LEU A 17 3.65 6.08 -6.00
CA LEU A 17 4.83 5.67 -5.22
C LEU A 17 4.59 4.33 -4.49
N VAL A 18 3.39 4.14 -3.91
CA VAL A 18 3.00 2.88 -3.26
C VAL A 18 3.01 1.72 -4.25
N LEU A 19 2.45 1.91 -5.45
CA LEU A 19 2.45 0.88 -6.50
C LEU A 19 3.88 0.56 -6.95
N LEU A 20 4.71 1.58 -7.17
CA LEU A 20 6.11 1.40 -7.56
C LEU A 20 6.91 0.67 -6.48
N ALA A 21 6.72 1.02 -5.21
CA ALA A 21 7.39 0.37 -4.08
C ALA A 21 6.89 -1.07 -3.86
N ALA A 22 5.61 -1.35 -4.10
CA ALA A 22 5.07 -2.70 -4.10
C ALA A 22 5.71 -3.56 -5.19
N LEU A 23 5.77 -3.03 -6.42
CA LEU A 23 6.40 -3.70 -7.56
C LEU A 23 7.89 -3.96 -7.30
N ALA A 24 8.63 -2.96 -6.81
CA ALA A 24 10.04 -3.10 -6.45
C ALA A 24 10.26 -4.17 -5.37
N SER A 25 9.37 -4.24 -4.37
CA SER A 25 9.42 -5.26 -3.32
C SER A 25 9.17 -6.67 -3.87
N LEU A 26 8.23 -6.83 -4.81
CA LEU A 26 7.95 -8.10 -5.48
C LEU A 26 9.12 -8.54 -6.38
N VAL A 27 9.68 -7.63 -7.18
CA VAL A 27 10.85 -7.91 -8.03
C VAL A 27 12.05 -8.31 -7.17
N ALA A 28 12.32 -7.59 -6.09
CA ALA A 28 13.39 -7.93 -5.15
C ALA A 28 13.18 -9.30 -4.49
N ALA A 29 11.94 -9.68 -4.19
CA ALA A 29 11.63 -11.01 -3.67
C ALA A 29 11.88 -12.12 -4.70
N LEU A 30 11.51 -11.90 -5.97
CA LEU A 30 11.73 -12.85 -7.06
C LEU A 30 13.21 -13.04 -7.39
N LEU A 31 13.96 -11.95 -7.51
CA LEU A 31 15.41 -11.97 -7.72
C LEU A 31 16.13 -12.54 -6.50
N GLY A 32 15.58 -12.28 -5.32
CA GLY A 32 16.11 -12.76 -4.06
C GLY A 32 15.97 -14.26 -3.84
N GLY A 33 14.93 -14.89 -4.40
CA GLY A 33 14.83 -16.35 -4.38
C GLY A 33 15.99 -17.09 -5.07
N ARG A 34 16.81 -16.39 -5.87
CA ARG A 34 17.93 -16.97 -6.65
C ARG A 34 19.31 -16.73 -6.03
N ARG A 35 19.44 -15.89 -5.00
CA ARG A 35 20.71 -15.59 -4.31
C ARG A 35 20.55 -15.87 -2.82
N SER A 36 21.58 -16.38 -2.16
CA SER A 36 21.54 -16.79 -0.75
C SER A 36 21.49 -15.63 0.26
N GLN A 37 21.64 -14.36 -0.16
CA GLN A 37 21.61 -13.20 0.76
C GLN A 37 20.91 -11.89 0.27
N PRO A 38 19.67 -11.91 -0.26
CA PRO A 38 18.97 -10.71 -0.72
C PRO A 38 18.00 -10.12 0.34
N GLY A 39 17.98 -10.71 1.54
CA GLY A 39 17.02 -10.38 2.59
C GLY A 39 17.11 -8.92 3.07
N ALA A 40 18.31 -8.33 3.10
CA ALA A 40 18.51 -6.97 3.59
C ALA A 40 17.92 -5.90 2.64
N VAL A 41 18.11 -6.07 1.33
CA VAL A 41 17.57 -5.17 0.30
C VAL A 41 16.04 -5.28 0.27
N LEU A 42 15.52 -6.51 0.25
CA LEU A 42 14.07 -6.75 0.31
C LEU A 42 13.46 -6.14 1.58
N ALA A 43 14.08 -6.34 2.75
CA ALA A 43 13.58 -5.77 4.01
C ALA A 43 13.65 -4.23 4.03
N ARG A 44 14.62 -3.61 3.34
CA ARG A 44 14.69 -2.14 3.21
C ARG A 44 13.58 -1.62 2.29
N LEU A 45 13.40 -2.22 1.11
CA LEU A 45 12.33 -1.86 0.17
C LEU A 45 10.94 -2.06 0.79
N TYR A 46 10.73 -3.19 1.45
CA TYR A 46 9.46 -3.50 2.10
C TYR A 46 9.13 -2.50 3.23
N ARG A 47 10.13 -2.08 4.02
CA ARG A 47 9.91 -1.03 5.04
C ARG A 47 9.50 0.29 4.42
N GLY A 48 10.15 0.70 3.33
CA GLY A 48 9.75 1.90 2.59
C GLY A 48 8.32 1.78 2.06
N TYR A 49 7.98 0.64 1.46
CA TYR A 49 6.63 0.33 1.01
C TYR A 49 5.59 0.42 2.13
N ALA A 50 5.83 -0.20 3.28
CA ALA A 50 4.90 -0.19 4.41
C ALA A 50 4.61 1.24 4.90
N TRP A 51 5.65 2.08 5.00
CA TRP A 51 5.48 3.48 5.37
C TRP A 51 4.72 4.29 4.32
N LEU A 52 4.95 4.05 3.03
CA LEU A 52 4.20 4.70 1.96
C LEU A 52 2.71 4.31 2.01
N VAL A 53 2.39 3.04 2.26
CA VAL A 53 1.00 2.56 2.43
C VAL A 53 0.34 3.23 3.64
N ALA A 54 1.04 3.34 4.77
CA ALA A 54 0.54 4.04 5.95
C ALA A 54 0.30 5.54 5.69
N ALA A 55 1.23 6.22 5.02
CA ALA A 55 1.08 7.62 4.65
C ALA A 55 -0.11 7.82 3.69
N GLN A 56 -0.33 6.90 2.74
CA GLN A 56 -1.46 6.96 1.81
C GLN A 56 -2.79 6.78 2.54
N ALA A 57 -2.87 5.82 3.47
CA ALA A 57 -4.05 5.63 4.29
C ALA A 57 -4.34 6.85 5.17
N ALA A 58 -3.31 7.44 5.80
CA ALA A 58 -3.45 8.64 6.62
C ALA A 58 -3.96 9.84 5.81
N LEU A 59 -3.38 10.11 4.63
CA LEU A 59 -3.88 11.16 3.73
C LEU A 59 -5.30 10.88 3.25
N GLY A 60 -5.62 9.61 2.96
CA GLY A 60 -6.97 9.20 2.59
C GLY A 60 -7.98 9.46 3.70
N LEU A 61 -7.60 9.20 4.96
CA LEU A 61 -8.41 9.47 6.14
C LEU A 61 -8.63 10.97 6.34
N VAL A 62 -7.60 11.81 6.15
CA VAL A 62 -7.77 13.27 6.20
C VAL A 62 -8.73 13.75 5.12
N LEU A 63 -8.63 13.23 3.89
CA LEU A 63 -9.55 13.56 2.80
C LEU A 63 -10.99 13.10 3.07
N LEU A 64 -11.17 12.00 3.81
CA LEU A 64 -12.46 11.48 4.25
C LEU A 64 -13.21 12.48 5.14
N PHE A 65 -12.51 13.14 6.07
CA PHE A 65 -13.10 14.17 6.94
C PHE A 65 -13.41 15.48 6.19
N LEU A 66 -12.77 15.70 5.03
CA LEU A 66 -12.90 16.92 4.22
C LEU A 66 -13.89 16.79 3.06
N ARG A 67 -14.42 15.59 2.77
CA ARG A 67 -15.34 15.34 1.66
C ARG A 67 -16.61 14.59 2.11
N PRO A 68 -17.75 14.80 1.41
CA PRO A 68 -18.98 14.09 1.72
C PRO A 68 -18.79 12.57 1.60
N PHE A 69 -19.19 11.86 2.65
CA PHE A 69 -19.02 10.43 2.79
C PHE A 69 -20.06 9.67 1.95
N TYR A 70 -19.64 8.61 1.25
CA TYR A 70 -20.53 7.72 0.50
C TYR A 70 -20.17 6.24 0.75
N PRO A 71 -21.12 5.30 0.65
CA PRO A 71 -20.90 3.91 1.08
C PRO A 71 -19.69 3.21 0.44
N ARG A 72 -19.43 3.48 -0.84
CA ARG A 72 -18.26 2.91 -1.56
C ARG A 72 -16.93 3.43 -1.02
N LEU A 73 -16.90 4.64 -0.48
CA LEU A 73 -15.71 5.23 0.15
C LEU A 73 -15.37 4.51 1.46
N ALA A 74 -16.38 4.06 2.21
CA ALA A 74 -16.20 3.30 3.45
C ALA A 74 -15.47 1.98 3.18
N TRP A 75 -15.88 1.25 2.14
CA TRP A 75 -15.25 -0.01 1.75
C TRP A 75 -13.82 0.19 1.28
N HIS A 76 -13.55 1.25 0.52
CA HIS A 76 -12.19 1.63 0.13
C HIS A 76 -11.30 1.90 1.34
N ALA A 77 -11.78 2.70 2.29
CA ALA A 77 -11.03 3.04 3.50
C ALA A 77 -10.75 1.79 4.34
N ALA A 78 -11.74 0.89 4.50
CA ALA A 78 -11.57 -0.37 5.22
C ALA A 78 -10.48 -1.25 4.60
N LEU A 79 -10.46 -1.39 3.27
CA LEU A 79 -9.44 -2.17 2.56
C LEU A 79 -8.04 -1.53 2.63
N MET A 80 -7.96 -0.20 2.63
CA MET A 80 -6.69 0.50 2.85
C MET A 80 -6.15 0.30 4.26
N LEU A 81 -7.02 0.34 5.28
CA LEU A 81 -6.62 0.05 6.66
C LEU A 81 -6.20 -1.42 6.83
N ALA A 82 -6.90 -2.35 6.17
CA ALA A 82 -6.49 -3.75 6.13
C ALA A 82 -5.11 -3.91 5.47
N ALA A 83 -4.83 -3.20 4.37
CA ALA A 83 -3.51 -3.20 3.72
C ALA A 83 -2.40 -2.67 4.65
N VAL A 84 -2.66 -1.60 5.41
CA VAL A 84 -1.73 -1.12 6.47
C VAL A 84 -1.50 -2.20 7.52
N GLY A 85 -2.57 -2.85 7.99
CA GLY A 85 -2.50 -3.92 8.98
C GLY A 85 -1.71 -5.13 8.49
N VAL A 86 -1.92 -5.56 7.24
CA VAL A 86 -1.19 -6.66 6.58
C VAL A 86 0.29 -6.30 6.44
N THR A 87 0.60 -5.10 5.92
CA THR A 87 1.99 -4.68 5.68
C THR A 87 2.78 -4.58 6.98
N HIS A 88 2.20 -3.99 8.02
CA HIS A 88 2.87 -3.86 9.32
C HIS A 88 2.83 -5.16 10.13
N GLY A 89 1.75 -5.94 10.04
CA GLY A 89 1.57 -7.17 10.79
C GLY A 89 2.48 -8.30 10.32
N LEU A 90 2.50 -8.58 9.01
CA LEU A 90 3.42 -9.56 8.41
C LEU A 90 4.86 -9.04 8.38
N GLY A 91 5.01 -7.72 8.43
CA GLY A 91 6.25 -7.01 8.28
C GLY A 91 6.85 -6.44 9.55
N ARG A 92 6.40 -6.84 10.77
CA ARG A 92 6.93 -6.35 12.06
C ARG A 92 8.45 -6.60 12.17
N PHE A 93 9.14 -5.67 11.55
CA PHE A 93 10.51 -5.21 11.62
C PHE A 93 11.62 -6.23 11.46
N GLY A 94 12.03 -6.39 10.20
CA GLY A 94 13.40 -6.76 9.79
C GLY A 94 13.81 -8.23 9.96
N ARG A 95 13.02 -9.02 10.69
CA ARG A 95 13.28 -10.46 10.94
C ARG A 95 12.34 -11.41 10.20
N ALA A 96 11.37 -10.87 9.45
CA ALA A 96 10.45 -11.71 8.68
C ALA A 96 11.19 -12.39 7.53
N ALA A 97 10.96 -13.70 7.38
CA ALA A 97 11.52 -14.47 6.26
C ALA A 97 11.14 -13.83 4.91
N PRO A 98 12.01 -13.89 3.89
CA PRO A 98 11.75 -13.28 2.58
C PRO A 98 10.39 -13.67 1.97
N ARG A 99 9.97 -14.93 2.16
CA ARG A 99 8.64 -15.42 1.76
C ARG A 99 7.48 -14.69 2.43
N ARG A 100 7.60 -14.35 3.73
CA ARG A 100 6.56 -13.62 4.47
C ARG A 100 6.46 -12.17 4.01
N LEU A 101 7.59 -11.53 3.71
CA LEU A 101 7.61 -10.18 3.14
C LEU A 101 6.99 -10.14 1.74
N ALA A 102 7.32 -11.13 0.89
CA ALA A 102 6.71 -11.27 -0.43
C ALA A 102 5.20 -11.49 -0.35
N ALA A 103 4.74 -12.38 0.54
CA ALA A 103 3.33 -12.63 0.76
C ALA A 103 2.60 -11.39 1.30
N GLY A 104 3.21 -10.64 2.22
CA GLY A 104 2.65 -9.39 2.73
C GLY A 104 2.53 -8.31 1.65
N ALA A 105 3.55 -8.17 0.79
CA ALA A 105 3.52 -7.25 -0.33
C ALA A 105 2.43 -7.65 -1.35
N ALA A 106 2.33 -8.93 -1.70
CA ALA A 106 1.33 -9.43 -2.63
C ALA A 106 -0.10 -9.28 -2.09
N LEU A 107 -0.34 -9.67 -0.83
CA LEU A 107 -1.66 -9.56 -0.20
C LEU A 107 -2.09 -8.10 -0.04
N SER A 108 -1.17 -7.23 0.40
CA SER A 108 -1.43 -5.80 0.49
C SER A 108 -1.74 -5.18 -0.88
N LEU A 109 -1.00 -5.55 -1.92
CA LEU A 109 -1.25 -5.10 -3.28
C LEU A 109 -2.63 -5.54 -3.77
N LEU A 110 -3.03 -6.79 -3.49
CA LEU A 110 -4.36 -7.29 -3.80
C LEU A 110 -5.45 -6.45 -3.11
N LEU A 111 -5.31 -6.17 -1.81
CA LEU A 111 -6.25 -5.34 -1.05
C LEU A 111 -6.37 -3.92 -1.63
N ILE A 112 -5.24 -3.32 -2.02
CA ILE A 112 -5.21 -2.00 -2.66
C ILE A 112 -5.95 -2.04 -4.01
N ILE A 113 -5.71 -3.05 -4.84
CA ILE A 113 -6.37 -3.22 -6.14
C ILE A 113 -7.88 -3.38 -5.96
N VAL A 114 -8.32 -4.27 -5.06
CA VAL A 114 -9.74 -4.49 -4.75
C VAL A 114 -10.38 -3.20 -4.21
N GLY A 115 -9.67 -2.46 -3.36
CA GLY A 115 -10.15 -1.18 -2.83
C GLY A 115 -10.32 -0.12 -3.92
N ILE A 116 -9.45 -0.08 -4.91
CA ILE A 116 -9.58 0.83 -6.06
C ILE A 116 -10.74 0.40 -6.97
N LEU A 117 -10.87 -0.90 -7.24
CA LEU A 117 -11.95 -1.45 -8.06
C LEU A 117 -13.32 -1.19 -7.44
N ALA A 118 -13.43 -1.26 -6.11
CA ALA A 118 -14.70 -0.96 -5.43
C ALA A 118 -15.13 0.52 -5.52
N ILE A 119 -14.21 1.46 -5.75
CA ILE A 119 -14.57 2.85 -6.04
C ILE A 119 -15.07 2.99 -7.48
N ARG A 120 -14.50 2.25 -8.44
CA ARG A 120 -14.91 2.35 -9.85
C ARG A 120 -16.32 1.77 -10.01
N PRO A 121 -17.33 2.58 -10.37
CA PRO A 121 -18.60 2.03 -10.81
C PRO A 121 -18.37 1.39 -12.17
N ARG A 122 -18.47 0.06 -12.25
CA ARG A 122 -18.65 -0.72 -13.49
C ARG A 122 -17.61 -0.53 -14.59
N LEU A 123 -16.61 -1.40 -14.58
CA LEU A 123 -16.19 -2.08 -15.81
C LEU A 123 -16.98 -3.39 -15.84
N LEU A 124 -18.25 -3.31 -16.27
CA LEU A 124 -19.20 -4.35 -16.71
C LEU A 124 -20.61 -3.73 -16.74
#